data_AF-A0A7X8U5D3-F1
#
_entry.id   AF-A0A7X8U5D3-F1
#
_cell.length_a   1.000
_cell.length_b   1.000
_cell.length_c   1.000
_cell.angle_alpha   90.00
_cell.angle_beta   90.00
_cell.angle_gamma   90.00
#
_symmetry.space_group_name_H-M   'P 1'
#
loop_
_entity.id
_entity.type
_entity.pdbx_description
1 polymer ?
#
loop_
_entity_poly.entity_id
_entity_poly.type
_entity_poly.pdbx_seq_one_letter_code
_entity_poly.pdbx_strand_id
1 'polypeptide(L)'
;MNEVQKDQLLDEVQNLWDNRSRFVTITCVDLVDEFDLIYSFDHNMELVNFRVKADKDRPFISISGIYAASFLVENEIQDQFGLKFENLEPDFKGFLLLSQDGPRTPMLRKVGERGKQEDVV
;
A
#
# COMPACT_ATOMS: atom_id res chain seq x y z
N MET A 1 3.49 -13.64 10.51
CA MET A 1 2.87 -12.74 9.51
C MET A 1 2.98 -13.44 8.17
N ASN A 2 1.83 -13.77 7.58
CA ASN A 2 1.76 -14.66 6.41
C ASN A 2 2.04 -13.88 5.12
N GLU A 3 2.55 -14.57 4.11
CA GLU A 3 2.72 -14.05 2.76
C GLU A 3 1.63 -14.61 1.87
N VAL A 4 0.96 -13.72 1.14
CA VAL A 4 -0.13 -14.02 0.22
C VAL A 4 0.33 -13.64 -1.18
N GLN A 5 0.06 -14.50 -2.16
CA GLN A 5 0.41 -14.21 -3.55
C GLN A 5 -0.56 -13.18 -4.13
N LYS A 6 -0.08 -12.37 -5.08
CA LYS A 6 -0.86 -11.26 -5.68
C LYS A 6 -2.20 -11.75 -6.26
N ASP A 7 -2.23 -12.92 -6.88
CA ASP A 7 -3.42 -13.55 -7.47
C ASP A 7 -4.42 -14.04 -6.42
N GLN A 8 -4.00 -14.23 -5.17
CA GLN A 8 -4.83 -14.67 -4.04
C GLN A 8 -5.32 -13.49 -3.17
N LEU A 9 -4.87 -12.26 -3.43
CA LEU A 9 -5.16 -11.10 -2.60
C LEU A 9 -6.67 -10.85 -2.44
N LEU A 10 -7.42 -10.85 -3.54
CA LEU A 10 -8.85 -10.56 -3.49
C LEU A 10 -9.62 -11.66 -2.75
N ASP A 11 -9.23 -12.92 -2.91
CA ASP A 11 -9.84 -14.04 -2.19
C ASP A 11 -9.59 -13.93 -0.68
N GLU A 12 -8.37 -13.60 -0.26
CA GLU A 12 -8.03 -13.41 1.16
C GLU A 12 -8.80 -12.23 1.77
N VAL A 13 -8.89 -11.11 1.04
CA VAL A 13 -9.64 -9.93 1.49
C VAL A 13 -11.14 -10.22 1.56
N GLN A 14 -11.69 -10.97 0.61
CA GLN A 14 -13.09 -11.41 0.63
C GLN A 14 -13.36 -12.31 1.84
N ASN A 15 -12.46 -13.26 2.14
CA ASN A 15 -12.57 -14.10 3.33
C ASN A 15 -12.60 -13.25 4.62
N LEU A 16 -11.77 -12.22 4.72
CA LEU A 16 -11.78 -11.31 5.87
C LEU A 16 -13.08 -10.51 5.97
N TRP A 17 -13.62 -10.05 4.84
CA TRP A 17 -14.92 -9.37 4.77
C TRP A 17 -16.06 -10.26 5.24
N ASP A 18 -16.11 -11.50 4.75
CA ASP A 18 -17.13 -12.48 5.11
C ASP A 18 -17.07 -12.83 6.61
N ASN A 19 -15.87 -12.82 7.18
CA ASN A 19 -15.61 -12.99 8.61
C ASN A 19 -15.80 -11.71 9.46
N ARG A 20 -16.36 -10.64 8.88
CA ARG A 20 -16.65 -9.36 9.57
C ARG A 20 -15.43 -8.68 10.18
N SER A 21 -14.24 -8.92 9.62
CA SER A 21 -13.04 -8.20 10.01
C SER A 21 -13.13 -6.73 9.60
N ARG A 22 -12.44 -5.85 10.33
CA ARG A 22 -12.41 -4.41 10.06
C ARG A 22 -11.08 -4.06 9.41
N PHE A 23 -11.13 -3.39 8.26
CA PHE A 23 -9.93 -2.83 7.64
C PHE A 23 -9.30 -1.78 8.57
N VAL A 24 -7.99 -1.89 8.79
CA VAL A 24 -7.22 -0.96 9.62
C VAL A 24 -6.37 -0.05 8.73
N THR A 25 -5.43 -0.62 7.97
CA THR A 25 -4.55 0.13 7.07
C THR A 25 -3.79 -0.79 6.10
N ILE A 26 -3.11 -0.18 5.14
CA ILE A 26 -2.08 -0.78 4.28
C ILE A 26 -0.78 -0.02 4.51
N THR A 27 0.31 -0.71 4.85
CA THR A 27 1.65 -0.09 4.92
C THR A 27 2.45 -0.50 3.70
N CYS A 28 3.01 0.46 2.96
CA CYS A 28 3.91 0.19 1.85
C CYS A 28 5.38 0.32 2.29
N VAL A 29 6.20 -0.69 1.98
CA VAL A 29 7.63 -0.69 2.25
C VAL A 29 8.40 -0.85 0.94
N ASP A 30 9.32 0.06 0.66
CA ASP A 30 10.20 -0.02 -0.52
C ASP A 30 11.43 -0.91 -0.26
N LEU A 31 11.47 -2.07 -0.91
CA LEU A 31 12.56 -3.05 -0.86
C LEU A 31 13.60 -2.85 -1.98
N VAL A 32 13.63 -1.68 -2.61
CA VAL A 32 14.47 -1.29 -3.76
C VAL A 32 14.01 -1.93 -5.07
N ASP A 33 13.86 -3.25 -5.13
CA ASP A 33 13.47 -3.95 -6.36
C ASP A 33 11.94 -4.08 -6.48
N GLU A 34 11.25 -4.19 -5.36
CA GLU A 34 9.80 -4.36 -5.25
C GLU A 34 9.23 -3.58 -4.06
N PHE A 35 7.91 -3.50 -3.96
CA PHE A 35 7.22 -3.05 -2.76
C PHE A 35 6.70 -4.25 -1.96
N ASP A 36 6.78 -4.16 -0.63
CA ASP A 36 6.11 -5.06 0.30
C ASP A 36 4.90 -4.32 0.89
N LEU A 37 3.68 -4.75 0.53
CA LEU A 37 2.44 -4.18 1.03
C LEU A 37 1.94 -5.02 2.21
N ILE A 38 1.84 -4.40 3.37
CA ILE A 38 1.36 -5.03 4.60
C ILE A 38 -0.08 -4.62 4.81
N TYR A 39 -0.99 -5.58 4.70
CA TYR A 39 -2.41 -5.37 4.96
C TYR A 39 -2.71 -5.71 6.42
N SER A 40 -3.38 -4.79 7.09
CA SER A 40 -3.74 -4.90 8.51
C SER A 40 -5.25 -4.85 8.68
N PHE A 41 -5.77 -5.85 9.38
CA PHE A 41 -7.18 -5.99 9.71
C PHE A 41 -7.35 -6.28 11.19
N ASP A 42 -8.44 -5.79 11.78
CA ASP A 42 -8.87 -6.17 13.12
C ASP A 42 -9.95 -7.25 13.02
N HIS A 43 -9.73 -8.36 13.71
CA HIS A 43 -10.70 -9.44 13.84
C HIS A 43 -10.86 -9.77 15.32
N ASN A 44 -12.03 -9.49 15.90
CA ASN A 44 -12.32 -9.75 17.32
C ASN A 44 -11.30 -9.13 18.30
N MET A 45 -10.85 -7.91 18.04
CA MET A 45 -9.82 -7.19 18.83
C MET A 45 -8.40 -7.76 18.69
N GLU A 46 -8.17 -8.63 17.71
CA GLU A 46 -6.85 -9.12 17.33
C GLU A 46 -6.43 -8.56 15.98
N LEU A 47 -5.19 -8.07 15.89
CA LEU A 47 -4.64 -7.54 14.65
C LEU A 47 -4.10 -8.68 13.78
N VAL A 48 -4.76 -8.92 12.66
CA VAL A 48 -4.38 -9.89 11.63
C VAL A 48 -3.64 -9.17 10.52
N ASN A 49 -2.44 -9.64 10.20
CA ASN A 49 -1.58 -9.05 9.17
C ASN A 49 -1.12 -10.08 8.16
N PHE A 50 -1.18 -9.72 6.89
CA PHE A 50 -0.53 -10.45 5.80
C PHE A 50 0.22 -9.48 4.88
N ARG A 51 1.17 -10.02 4.11
CA ARG A 51 1.94 -9.24 3.16
C ARG A 51 1.71 -9.71 1.73
N VAL A 52 1.80 -8.78 0.79
CA VAL A 52 1.77 -9.07 -0.65
C VAL A 52 2.84 -8.22 -1.34
N LYS A 53 3.60 -8.85 -2.23
CA LYS A 53 4.61 -8.18 -3.05
C LYS A 53 3.97 -7.48 -4.25
N ALA A 54 4.46 -6.29 -4.56
CA ALA A 54 4.04 -5.50 -5.71
C ALA A 54 5.23 -5.04 -6.55
N ASP A 55 5.15 -5.26 -7.87
CA ASP A 55 6.13 -4.76 -8.83
C ASP A 55 6.05 -3.22 -8.91
N LYS A 56 7.20 -2.54 -9.01
CA LYS A 56 7.23 -1.06 -9.11
C LYS A 56 6.68 -0.53 -10.42
N ASP A 57 6.86 -1.28 -11.51
CA ASP A 57 6.53 -0.84 -12.87
C ASP A 57 5.17 -1.31 -13.37
N ARG A 58 4.38 -1.98 -12.51
CA ARG A 58 3.06 -2.50 -12.88
C ARG A 58 1.99 -2.01 -11.92
N PRO A 59 0.79 -1.70 -12.43
CA PRO A 59 -0.35 -1.47 -11.58
C PRO A 59 -0.63 -2.64 -10.64
N PHE A 60 -1.12 -2.31 -9.45
CA PHE A 60 -1.54 -3.24 -8.43
C PHE A 60 -3.07 -3.26 -8.31
N ILE A 61 -3.68 -4.34 -7.84
CA ILE A 61 -5.14 -4.41 -7.75
C ILE A 61 -5.62 -3.70 -6.47
N SER A 62 -6.61 -2.82 -6.59
CA SER A 62 -7.24 -2.18 -5.42
C SER A 62 -8.19 -3.14 -4.70
N ILE A 63 -8.26 -3.01 -3.38
CA ILE A 63 -9.23 -3.71 -2.53
C ILE A 63 -10.45 -2.83 -2.18
N SER A 64 -10.52 -1.60 -2.70
CA SER A 64 -11.58 -0.62 -2.38
C SER A 64 -12.98 -1.08 -2.79
N GLY A 65 -13.07 -1.98 -3.78
CA GLY A 65 -14.33 -2.64 -4.16
C GLY A 65 -14.92 -3.56 -3.09
N ILE A 66 -14.10 -4.05 -2.14
CA ILE A 66 -14.54 -4.85 -0.99
C ILE A 66 -14.58 -3.97 0.26
N TYR A 67 -13.44 -3.32 0.57
CA TYR A 67 -13.32 -2.40 1.69
C TYR A 67 -13.17 -0.97 1.19
N ALA A 68 -14.28 -0.25 1.01
CA ALA A 68 -14.25 1.13 0.53
C ALA A 68 -13.25 2.01 1.30
N ALA A 69 -13.10 1.83 2.62
CA ALA A 69 -12.13 2.59 3.42
C ALA A 69 -10.66 2.48 2.95
N SER A 70 -10.28 1.46 2.17
CA SER A 70 -8.93 1.32 1.65
C SER A 70 -8.56 2.40 0.65
N PHE A 71 -9.53 3.05 -0.02
CA PHE A 71 -9.23 4.00 -1.09
C PHE A 71 -8.31 5.12 -0.59
N LEU A 72 -8.46 5.55 0.68
CA LEU A 72 -7.63 6.61 1.27
C LEU A 72 -6.16 6.18 1.33
N VAL A 73 -5.91 4.97 1.81
CA VAL A 73 -4.56 4.44 1.99
C VAL A 73 -3.94 4.07 0.64
N GLU A 74 -4.72 3.51 -0.27
CA GLU A 74 -4.26 3.21 -1.62
C GLU A 74 -3.86 4.48 -2.37
N ASN A 75 -4.67 5.55 -2.28
CA ASN A 75 -4.30 6.87 -2.83
C ASN A 75 -3.08 7.47 -2.13
N GLU A 76 -2.96 7.38 -0.80
CA GLU A 76 -1.74 7.79 -0.10
C GLU A 76 -0.51 7.06 -0.66
N ILE A 77 -0.60 5.75 -0.89
CA ILE A 77 0.50 4.97 -1.47
C ILE A 77 0.81 5.44 -2.90
N GLN A 78 -0.20 5.79 -3.71
CA GLN A 78 0.03 6.38 -5.04
C GLN A 78 0.82 7.70 -4.93
N ASP A 79 0.44 8.57 -4.01
CA ASP A 79 1.09 9.86 -3.78
C ASP A 79 2.54 9.68 -3.29
N GLN A 80 2.75 8.84 -2.28
CA GLN A 80 4.01 8.73 -1.56
C GLN A 80 5.05 7.86 -2.27
N PHE A 81 4.63 6.77 -2.93
CA PHE A 81 5.51 5.77 -3.53
C PHE A 81 5.36 5.66 -5.05
N GLY A 82 4.25 6.15 -5.62
CA GLY A 82 4.00 6.10 -7.07
C GLY A 82 3.42 4.78 -7.57
N LEU A 83 3.11 3.83 -6.68
CA LEU A 83 2.45 2.59 -7.03
C LEU A 83 1.01 2.88 -7.46
N LYS A 84 0.66 2.58 -8.70
CA LYS A 84 -0.71 2.78 -9.22
C LYS A 84 -1.62 1.61 -8.87
N PHE A 85 -2.89 1.90 -8.59
CA PHE A 85 -3.90 0.87 -8.36
C PHE A 85 -4.94 0.80 -9.48
N GLU A 86 -5.27 -0.42 -9.92
CA GLU A 86 -6.37 -0.72 -10.82
C GLU A 86 -7.67 -0.89 -10.02
N ASN A 87 -8.79 -0.47 -10.59
CA ASN A 87 -10.13 -0.53 -9.96
C ASN A 87 -10.23 0.24 -8.63
N LEU A 88 -9.39 1.26 -8.45
CA LEU A 88 -9.46 2.18 -7.31
C LEU A 88 -10.57 3.22 -7.54
N GLU A 89 -11.52 3.32 -6.61
CA GLU A 89 -12.57 4.34 -6.66
C GLU A 89 -12.88 4.90 -5.26
N PRO A 90 -12.79 6.23 -5.04
CA PRO A 90 -12.30 7.27 -5.96
C PRO A 90 -10.78 7.25 -6.16
N ASP A 91 -10.32 7.52 -7.40
CA ASP A 91 -8.90 7.69 -7.75
C ASP A 91 -8.55 9.19 -7.86
N PHE A 92 -7.68 9.67 -6.96
CA PHE A 92 -7.18 11.05 -6.92
C PHE A 92 -5.94 11.26 -7.80
N LYS A 93 -5.45 10.22 -8.49
CA LYS A 93 -4.38 10.27 -9.49
C LYS A 93 -3.07 10.89 -8.98
N GLY A 94 -2.73 10.65 -7.72
CA GLY A 94 -1.50 11.17 -7.12
C GLY A 94 -1.64 12.54 -6.44
N PHE A 95 -2.88 12.99 -6.18
CA PHE A 95 -3.17 14.32 -5.60
C PHE A 95 -4.12 14.26 -4.40
N LEU A 96 -4.08 13.18 -3.61
CA LEU A 96 -4.87 13.11 -2.38
C LEU A 96 -4.26 13.97 -1.27
N LEU A 97 -2.95 13.84 -1.06
CA LEU A 97 -2.15 14.52 -0.04
C LEU A 97 -1.14 15.50 -0.65
N LEU A 98 -0.61 15.18 -1.84
CA LEU A 98 0.39 16.01 -2.51
C LEU A 98 -0.27 17.00 -3.49
N SER A 99 0.30 18.21 -3.57
CA SER A 99 -0.10 19.20 -4.56
C SER A 99 0.62 19.00 -5.89
N GLN A 100 0.16 19.67 -6.95
CA GLN A 100 0.79 19.61 -8.27
C GLN A 100 2.25 20.07 -8.27
N ASP A 101 2.59 21.02 -7.41
CA ASP A 101 3.94 21.55 -7.22
C ASP A 101 4.74 20.81 -6.13
N GLY A 102 4.14 19.77 -5.54
CA GLY A 102 4.75 18.98 -4.48
C GLY A 102 5.87 18.05 -4.97
N PRO A 103 6.65 17.47 -4.04
CA PRO A 103 7.65 16.46 -4.39
C PRO A 103 6.95 15.25 -5.01
N ARG A 104 7.55 14.66 -6.05
CA ARG A 104 7.03 13.41 -6.64
C ARG A 104 7.51 12.22 -5.81
N THR A 105 6.58 11.38 -5.37
CA THR A 105 6.83 10.09 -4.69
C THR A 105 7.94 10.19 -3.62
N PRO A 106 7.78 11.07 -2.61
CA PRO A 106 8.86 11.41 -1.69
C PRO A 106 9.33 10.24 -0.80
N MET A 107 8.55 9.18 -0.65
CA MET A 107 8.92 7.99 0.14
C MET A 107 9.56 6.88 -0.70
N LEU A 108 9.61 7.03 -2.03
CA LEU A 108 10.33 6.11 -2.91
C LEU A 108 11.84 6.22 -2.64
N ARG A 109 12.50 5.09 -2.36
CA ARG A 109 13.93 5.06 -2.09
C ARG A 109 14.70 5.39 -3.35
N LYS A 110 15.55 6.40 -3.29
CA LYS A 110 16.51 6.67 -4.35
C LYS A 110 17.71 5.75 -4.21
N VAL A 111 18.01 5.02 -5.28
CA VAL A 111 19.23 4.21 -5.36
C VAL A 111 20.43 5.15 -5.27
N GLY A 112 21.14 5.14 -4.13
CA GLY A 112 22.37 5.92 -3.91
C GLY A 112 22.41 6.87 -2.70
N GLU A 113 21.31 7.08 -1.96
CA GLU A 113 21.27 8.05 -0.84
C GLU A 113 21.66 7.47 0.54
N ARG A 114 22.05 6.19 0.63
CA ARG A 114 22.31 5.49 1.90
C ARG A 114 23.66 5.85 2.57
N GLY A 115 24.23 7.03 2.29
CA GLY A 115 25.56 7.43 2.78
C GLY A 115 25.80 8.92 3.00
N LYS A 116 24.75 9.74 3.17
CA LYS A 116 24.90 11.20 3.42
C LYS A 116 24.27 11.72 4.72
N GLN A 117 23.75 10.85 5.59
CA GLN A 117 23.12 11.26 6.85
C GLN A 117 23.77 10.69 8.12
N GLU A 118 24.90 9.97 8.01
CA GLU A 118 25.64 9.49 9.20
C GLU A 118 26.74 10.45 9.69
N ASP A 119 27.07 11.52 8.95
CA ASP A 119 28.14 12.47 9.31
C ASP A 119 27.63 13.83 9.82
N VAL A 120 26.50 13.86 10.54
CA VAL A 120 26.08 15.06 11.29
C VAL A 120 25.71 14.66 12.71
N VAL A 121 26.73 14.40 13.53
CA VAL A 121 26.71 14.56 14.99
C VAL A 121 28.02 15.21 15.41
#